data_AF-A0A534VMZ5-F1
#
_entry.id   AF-A0A534VMZ5-F1
#
_cell.length_a   1.000
_cell.length_b   1.000
_cell.length_c   1.000
_cell.angle_alpha   90.00
_cell.angle_beta   90.00
_cell.angle_gamma   90.00
#
_symmetry.space_group_name_H-M   'P 1'
#
loop_
_entity.id
_entity.type
_entity.pdbx_description
1 polymer ?
#
loop_
_entity_poly.entity_id
_entity_poly.type
_entity_poly.pdbx_seq_one_letter_code
_entity_poly.pdbx_strand_id
1 'polypeptide(L)'
;MADVDAFREEARRWLVANAPPAMRKPLGPGEDLCWGGRKTRYPPDVTRWLDVMAERGWTAPTWPREYGGGGLSELEGKVLAQ
;
A
#
# COMPACT_ATOMS: atom_id res chain seq x y z
N MET A 1 8.02 5.10 -20.24
CA MET A 1 7.77 6.42 -19.63
C MET A 1 6.28 6.74 -19.62
N ALA A 2 5.60 6.79 -20.77
CA ALA A 2 4.14 6.98 -20.81
C ALA A 2 3.33 5.97 -19.96
N ASP A 3 3.76 4.71 -19.92
CA ASP A 3 3.12 3.66 -19.12
C ASP A 3 3.25 3.89 -17.60
N VAL A 4 4.41 4.37 -17.16
CA VAL A 4 4.69 4.66 -15.74
C VAL A 4 3.93 5.90 -15.27
N ASP A 5 3.78 6.92 -16.11
CA ASP A 5 2.99 8.11 -15.78
C ASP A 5 1.48 7.78 -15.73
N ALA A 6 0.99 6.89 -16.61
CA ALA A 6 -0.36 6.38 -16.54
C ALA A 6 -0.60 5.58 -15.24
N PHE A 7 0.34 4.67 -14.90
CA PHE A 7 0.31 3.93 -13.64
C PHE A 7 0.31 4.86 -12.43
N ARG A 8 1.13 5.92 -12.42
CA ARG A 8 1.17 6.91 -11.34
C ARG A 8 -0.20 7.55 -11.10
N GLU A 9 -0.87 7.98 -12.16
CA GLU A 9 -2.19 8.61 -12.05
C GLU A 9 -3.26 7.61 -11.61
N GLU A 10 -3.23 6.39 -12.13
CA GLU A 10 -4.14 5.33 -11.69
C GLU A 10 -3.93 5.00 -10.21
N ALA A 11 -2.68 4.78 -9.80
CA ALA A 11 -2.33 4.47 -8.43
C ALA A 11 -2.74 5.58 -7.48
N ARG A 12 -2.46 6.84 -7.82
CA ARG A 12 -2.92 8.00 -7.05
C ARG A 12 -4.43 8.02 -6.89
N ARG A 13 -5.19 7.88 -7.97
CA ARG A 13 -6.67 7.89 -7.92
C ARG A 13 -7.19 6.77 -7.04
N TRP A 14 -6.60 5.58 -7.16
CA TRP A 14 -7.01 4.43 -6.36
C TRP A 14 -6.67 4.61 -4.88
N LEU A 15 -5.47 5.08 -4.54
CA LEU A 15 -5.07 5.38 -3.16
C LEU A 15 -6.01 6.42 -2.55
N VAL A 16 -6.36 7.49 -3.29
CA VAL A 16 -7.29 8.52 -2.82
C VAL A 16 -8.72 7.99 -2.64
N ALA A 17 -9.15 7.02 -3.46
CA ALA A 17 -10.48 6.42 -3.32
C ALA A 17 -10.56 5.42 -2.16
N ASN A 18 -9.48 4.68 -1.87
CA ASN A 18 -9.50 3.53 -0.99
C ASN A 18 -8.79 3.72 0.36
N ALA A 19 -7.78 4.60 0.46
CA ALA A 19 -7.02 4.80 1.68
C ALA A 19 -7.85 5.49 2.77
N PRO A 20 -7.98 4.94 3.98
CA PRO A 20 -8.62 5.63 5.09
C PRO A 20 -7.96 6.99 5.37
N PRO A 21 -8.69 8.05 5.76
CA PRO A 21 -8.10 9.35 6.08
C PRO A 21 -7.02 9.29 7.16
N ALA A 22 -7.14 8.35 8.11
CA ALA A 22 -6.13 8.11 9.13
C ALA A 22 -4.80 7.61 8.55
N MET A 23 -4.83 6.83 7.46
CA MET A 23 -3.63 6.27 6.82
C MET A 23 -2.94 7.24 5.86
N ARG A 24 -3.58 8.36 5.51
CA ARG A 24 -3.00 9.41 4.65
C ARG A 24 -2.22 10.46 5.43
N LYS A 25 -2.30 10.42 6.77
CA LYS A 25 -1.59 11.35 7.64
C LYS A 25 -0.19 10.79 7.92
N PRO A 26 0.83 11.66 8.02
CA PRO A 26 2.10 11.24 8.57
C PRO A 26 1.88 10.67 9.98
N LEU A 27 2.67 9.66 10.34
CA LEU A 27 2.69 9.15 11.70
C LEU A 27 2.97 10.30 12.68
N GLY A 28 2.14 10.41 13.70
CA GLY A 28 2.34 11.36 14.78
C GLY A 28 3.57 11.02 15.62
N PRO A 29 4.09 11.97 16.41
CA PRO A 29 5.16 11.71 17.35
C PRO A 29 4.75 10.60 18.34
N GLY A 30 5.49 9.48 18.35
CA GLY A 30 5.21 8.34 19.23
C GLY A 30 4.16 7.36 18.72
N GLU A 31 3.58 7.57 17.53
CA GLU A 31 2.86 6.51 16.83
C GLU A 31 3.86 5.52 16.25
N ASP A 32 3.70 4.25 16.59
CA ASP A 32 4.56 3.20 16.06
C ASP A 32 4.09 2.82 14.66
N LEU A 33 5.05 2.49 13.80
CA LEU A 33 4.74 1.80 12.56
C LEU A 33 4.03 0.50 12.93
N CYS A 34 3.12 0.07 12.05
CA CYS A 34 2.44 -1.21 12.17
C CYS A 34 3.46 -2.36 12.04
N TRP A 35 4.19 -2.65 13.13
CA TRP A 35 5.15 -3.74 13.18
C TRP A 35 4.37 -5.04 13.38
N GLY A 36 4.42 -5.88 12.36
CA GLY A 36 3.83 -7.21 12.36
C GLY A 36 4.15 -7.98 13.65
N GLY A 37 3.19 -8.76 14.15
CA GLY A 37 3.39 -9.58 15.34
C GLY A 37 2.22 -10.51 15.62
N ARG A 38 2.49 -11.67 16.23
CA ARG A 38 1.45 -12.68 16.53
C ARG A 38 0.35 -12.18 17.47
N LYS A 39 0.61 -11.13 18.25
CA LYS A 39 -0.32 -10.54 19.23
C LYS A 39 -0.57 -9.04 19.02
N THR A 40 -0.12 -8.49 17.90
CA THR A 40 -0.32 -7.07 17.62
C THR A 40 -1.81 -6.80 17.39
N ARG A 41 -2.33 -5.75 18.03
CA ARG A 41 -3.66 -5.20 17.72
C ARG A 41 -3.47 -3.95 16.90
N TYR A 42 -4.08 -3.94 15.74
CA TYR A 42 -4.12 -2.77 14.88
C TYR A 42 -5.39 -1.98 15.14
N PRO A 43 -5.35 -0.64 14.99
CA PRO A 43 -6.55 0.15 14.82
C PRO A 43 -7.40 -0.40 13.65
N PRO A 44 -8.74 -0.33 13.71
CA PRO A 44 -9.62 -0.84 12.66
C PRO A 44 -9.28 -0.29 11.26
N ASP A 45 -8.89 0.97 11.18
CA ASP A 45 -8.48 1.62 9.91
C ASP A 45 -7.18 1.03 9.34
N VAL A 46 -6.23 0.66 10.20
CA VAL A 46 -4.98 -0.01 9.78
C VAL A 46 -5.30 -1.40 9.26
N THR A 47 -6.12 -2.18 9.97
CA THR A 47 -6.54 -3.51 9.51
C THR A 47 -7.22 -3.43 8.14
N ARG A 48 -8.22 -2.54 8.01
CA ARG A 48 -8.91 -2.32 6.74
C ARG A 48 -7.96 -1.92 5.62
N TRP A 49 -6.98 -1.07 5.91
CA TRP A 49 -6.02 -0.64 4.90
C TRP A 49 -5.08 -1.77 4.45
N LEU A 50 -4.63 -2.60 5.38
CA LEU A 50 -3.84 -3.79 5.06
C LEU A 50 -4.64 -4.76 4.19
N ASP A 51 -5.90 -5.01 4.51
CA ASP A 51 -6.76 -5.91 3.72
C ASP A 51 -6.92 -5.39 2.29
N VAL A 52 -7.24 -4.11 2.12
CA VAL A 52 -7.43 -3.48 0.80
C VAL A 52 -6.14 -3.46 -0.02
N MET A 53 -4.99 -3.22 0.62
CA MET A 53 -3.69 -3.31 -0.05
C MET A 53 -3.32 -4.75 -0.39
N ALA A 54 -3.70 -5.73 0.43
CA ALA A 54 -3.46 -7.15 0.19
C ALA A 54 -4.32 -7.69 -0.96
N GLU A 55 -5.58 -7.27 -1.09
CA GLU A 55 -6.45 -7.62 -2.22
C GLU A 55 -5.83 -7.24 -3.57
N ARG A 56 -5.05 -6.14 -3.60
CA ARG A 56 -4.33 -5.68 -4.80
C ARG A 56 -2.91 -6.22 -4.92
N GLY A 57 -2.41 -6.94 -3.90
CA GLY A 57 -1.02 -7.42 -3.81
C GLY A 57 0.01 -6.30 -3.56
N TRP A 58 -0.45 -5.12 -3.15
CA TRP A 58 0.41 -3.93 -2.97
C TRP A 58 1.11 -3.89 -1.62
N THR A 59 0.85 -4.86 -0.74
CA THR A 59 1.69 -5.12 0.44
C THR A 59 3.09 -5.62 0.03
N ALA A 60 3.18 -6.34 -1.09
CA ALA A 60 4.42 -6.79 -1.72
C ALA A 60 4.36 -6.48 -3.23
N PRO A 61 4.48 -5.20 -3.63
CA PRO A 61 4.12 -4.75 -4.97
C PRO A 61 4.94 -5.42 -6.07
N THR A 62 6.23 -5.68 -5.83
CA THR A 62 7.15 -6.27 -6.81
C THR A 62 7.23 -7.79 -6.79
N TRP A 63 6.57 -8.45 -5.83
CA TRP A 63 6.57 -9.91 -5.77
C TRP A 63 5.70 -10.50 -6.89
N PRO A 64 6.05 -11.68 -7.41
CA PRO A 64 5.23 -12.35 -8.41
C PRO A 64 3.81 -12.63 -7.90
N ARG A 65 2.82 -12.54 -8.80
CA ARG A 65 1.41 -12.79 -8.48
C ARG A 65 1.14 -14.22 -7.99
N GLU A 66 1.93 -15.20 -8.44
CA GLU A 66 1.83 -16.59 -7.96
C GLU A 66 2.07 -16.72 -6.44
N TYR A 67 2.78 -15.77 -5.84
CA TYR A 67 3.02 -15.68 -4.39
C TYR A 67 2.11 -14.64 -3.69
N GLY A 68 1.09 -14.13 -4.38
CA GLY A 68 0.18 -13.10 -3.84
C GLY A 68 0.73 -11.67 -3.89
N GLY A 69 1.83 -11.44 -4.61
CA GLY A 69 2.36 -10.09 -4.84
C GLY A 69 1.64 -9.32 -5.95
N GLY A 70 1.96 -8.03 -6.08
CA GLY A 70 1.36 -7.14 -7.07
C GLY A 70 1.81 -7.42 -8.51
N GLY A 71 2.96 -8.06 -8.69
CA GLY A 71 3.59 -8.30 -10.00
C GLY A 71 4.03 -7.02 -10.71
N LEU A 72 4.23 -5.92 -9.97
CA LEU A 72 4.68 -4.64 -10.51
C LEU A 72 6.17 -4.70 -10.85
N SER A 73 6.56 -4.02 -11.93
CA SER A 73 7.97 -3.81 -12.26
C SER A 73 8.66 -2.96 -11.18
N GLU A 74 10.00 -2.96 -11.17
CA GLU A 74 10.75 -2.13 -10.21
C GLU A 74 10.45 -0.63 -10.35
N LEU A 75 10.17 -0.16 -11.57
CA LEU A 75 9.82 1.24 -11.82
C LEU A 75 8.44 1.57 -11.27
N GLU A 76 7.44 0.71 -11.49
CA GLU A 76 6.10 0.90 -10.93
C GLU A 76 6.10 0.78 -9.40
N GLY A 77 6.87 -0.16 -8.86
CA GLY A 77 7.07 -0.28 -7.41
C GLY A 77 7.70 0.98 -6.80
N LYS A 78 8.68 1.58 -7.48
CA LYS A 78 9.23 2.88 -7.09
C LYS A 78 8.20 4.01 -7.16
N VAL A 79 7.36 4.04 -8.20
CA VAL A 79 6.30 5.05 -8.33
C VAL A 79 5.24 4.90 -7.24
N LEU A 80 4.89 3.67 -6.85
CA LEU A 80 3.94 3.42 -5.76
C LEU A 80 4.49 3.88 -4.39
N ALA A 81 5.82 3.85 -4.20
CA ALA A 81 6.49 4.24 -2.97
C ALA A 81 6.84 5.74 -2.87
N GLN A 82 6.57 6.53 -3.91
CA GLN A 82 6.76 8.00 -3.93
C GLN A 82 5.60 8.74 -3.28
#